data_AF-A0A504YTR3-F1
#
_entry.id   AF-A0A504YTR3-F1
#
_cell.length_a   1.000
_cell.length_b   1.000
_cell.length_c   1.000
_cell.angle_alpha   90.00
_cell.angle_beta   90.00
_cell.angle_gamma   90.00
#
_symmetry.space_group_name_H-M   'P 1'
#
loop_
_entity.id
_entity.type
_entity.pdbx_description
1 polymer ?
#
loop_
_entity_poly.entity_id
_entity_poly.type
_entity_poly.pdbx_seq_one_letter_code
_entity_poly.pdbx_strand_id
1 'polypeptide(L)'
;MVQPHSSEKLPSTHSILGSQHDPDNNRPINLSPASSETMEPIVKSQITDYFLPNCLQNPVRRGFVKWRSCSSCQNDNLNTLPSAVDDEIPATILFLDPSKAIDGISYQHPSNKSKSPSLAEQLLSCFPSDLSARSRLINMT
;
A
#
# COMPACT_ATOMS: atom_id res chain seq x y z
N MET A 1 -35.34 -48.54 17.25
CA MET A 1 -35.42 -47.07 17.45
C MET A 1 -34.14 -46.62 18.13
N VAL A 2 -33.18 -46.13 17.35
CA VAL A 2 -31.93 -45.54 17.84
C VAL A 2 -31.91 -44.11 17.32
N GLN A 3 -31.78 -43.14 18.22
CA GLN A 3 -31.76 -41.73 17.87
C GLN A 3 -30.49 -41.39 17.08
N PRO A 4 -30.56 -40.49 16.07
CA PRO A 4 -29.36 -40.03 15.40
C PRO A 4 -28.61 -39.03 16.28
N HIS A 5 -27.32 -39.30 16.46
CA HIS A 5 -26.35 -38.40 17.07
C HIS A 5 -26.36 -37.03 16.39
N SER A 6 -26.53 -35.99 17.20
CA SER A 6 -26.34 -34.59 16.82
C SER A 6 -24.91 -34.38 16.31
N SER A 7 -24.78 -33.99 15.05
CA SER A 7 -23.51 -33.49 14.50
C SER A 7 -23.13 -32.19 15.22
N GLU A 8 -22.09 -32.23 16.05
CA GLU A 8 -21.38 -31.03 16.49
C GLU A 8 -20.91 -30.27 15.25
N LYS A 9 -21.46 -29.05 15.05
CA LYS A 9 -20.95 -28.13 14.05
C LYS A 9 -19.58 -27.63 14.51
N LEU A 10 -18.53 -27.98 13.76
CA LEU A 10 -17.24 -27.29 13.81
C LEU A 10 -17.47 -25.77 13.71
N PRO A 11 -16.72 -24.94 14.48
CA PRO A 11 -16.87 -23.49 14.40
C PRO A 11 -16.59 -23.03 12.97
N SER A 12 -17.53 -22.26 12.44
CA SER A 12 -17.44 -21.63 11.13
C SER A 12 -16.08 -20.94 11.01
N THR A 13 -15.32 -21.36 10.01
CA THR A 13 -14.09 -20.69 9.59
C THR A 13 -14.35 -19.19 9.51
N HIS A 14 -13.68 -18.40 10.36
CA HIS A 14 -13.57 -16.96 10.15
C HIS A 14 -13.02 -16.78 8.73
N SER A 15 -13.88 -16.38 7.80
CA SER A 15 -13.49 -16.07 6.45
C SER A 15 -12.53 -14.90 6.51
N ILE A 16 -11.25 -15.16 6.24
CA ILE A 16 -10.18 -14.16 6.08
C ILE A 16 -10.52 -13.14 4.98
N LEU A 17 -11.49 -13.46 4.11
CA LEU A 17 -12.03 -12.56 3.11
C LEU A 17 -13.18 -11.75 3.72
N GLY A 18 -12.98 -10.44 3.89
CA GLY A 18 -14.06 -9.51 4.24
C GLY A 18 -15.26 -9.67 3.31
N SER A 19 -16.46 -9.43 3.81
CA SER A 19 -17.69 -9.55 3.03
C SER A 19 -17.59 -8.68 1.77
N GLN A 20 -17.83 -9.26 0.59
CA GLN A 20 -17.84 -8.52 -0.68
C GLN A 20 -18.98 -7.49 -0.76
N HIS A 21 -20.02 -7.69 0.06
CA HIS A 21 -21.16 -6.79 0.17
C HIS A 21 -20.99 -5.71 1.23
N ASP A 22 -19.89 -5.73 1.99
CA ASP A 22 -19.57 -4.66 2.92
C ASP A 22 -18.88 -3.51 2.16
N PRO A 23 -19.51 -2.34 2.03
CA PRO A 23 -18.92 -1.19 1.34
C PRO A 23 -17.60 -0.73 1.97
N ASP A 24 -17.38 -0.97 3.27
CA ASP A 24 -16.14 -0.59 3.97
C ASP A 24 -14.92 -1.44 3.56
N ASN A 25 -15.17 -2.60 2.93
CA ASN A 25 -14.15 -3.52 2.46
C ASN A 25 -13.66 -3.20 1.03
N ASN A 26 -14.39 -2.36 0.29
CA ASN A 26 -13.99 -1.96 -1.05
C ASN A 26 -12.97 -0.82 -1.00
N ARG A 27 -11.94 -0.90 -1.84
CA ARG A 27 -11.04 0.23 -2.07
C ARG A 27 -11.74 1.21 -3.03
N PRO A 28 -11.90 2.49 -2.66
CA PRO A 28 -12.50 3.47 -3.56
C PRO A 28 -11.60 3.68 -4.78
N ILE A 29 -12.18 3.60 -5.97
CA ILE A 29 -11.48 3.90 -7.23
C ILE A 29 -11.63 5.39 -7.50
N ASN A 30 -10.50 6.09 -7.61
CA ASN A 30 -10.49 7.50 -7.97
C ASN A 30 -10.49 7.64 -9.50
N LEU A 31 -11.59 8.15 -10.04
CA LEU A 31 -11.68 8.56 -11.44
C LEU A 31 -10.96 9.92 -11.59
N SER A 32 -9.88 9.93 -12.36
CA SER A 32 -9.11 11.15 -12.61
C SER A 32 -9.47 11.73 -13.98
N PRO A 33 -9.43 13.06 -14.17
CA PRO A 33 -9.64 13.64 -15.49
C PRO A 33 -8.50 13.24 -16.43
N ALA A 34 -8.79 13.14 -17.74
CA ALA A 34 -7.81 12.71 -18.75
C ALA A 34 -6.52 13.57 -18.77
N SER A 35 -6.62 14.86 -18.41
CA SER A 35 -5.47 15.75 -18.27
C SER A 35 -4.56 15.36 -17.10
N SER A 36 -5.11 14.82 -16.01
CA SER A 36 -4.35 14.35 -14.85
C SER A 36 -3.69 13.00 -15.14
N GLU A 37 -4.40 12.07 -15.79
CA GLU A 37 -3.85 10.75 -16.18
C GLU A 37 -2.65 10.85 -17.12
N THR A 38 -2.67 11.83 -18.04
CA THR A 38 -1.54 12.08 -18.96
C THR A 38 -0.35 12.75 -18.27
N MET A 39 -0.60 13.55 -17.22
CA MET A 39 0.44 14.26 -16.48
C MET A 39 1.06 13.40 -15.37
N GLU A 40 0.30 12.48 -14.80
CA GLU A 40 0.74 11.54 -13.75
C GLU A 40 2.07 10.83 -14.07
N PRO A 41 2.27 10.21 -15.25
CA PRO A 41 3.53 9.52 -15.54
C PRO A 41 4.74 10.46 -15.59
N ILE A 42 4.54 11.73 -15.99
CA ILE A 42 5.61 12.74 -16.07
C ILE A 42 6.03 13.15 -14.65
N VAL A 43 5.06 13.44 -13.79
CA VAL A 43 5.33 13.83 -12.40
C VAL A 43 5.93 12.64 -11.64
N LYS A 44 5.38 11.44 -11.85
CA LYS A 44 5.87 10.21 -11.24
C LYS A 44 7.32 9.90 -11.62
N SER A 45 7.70 10.07 -12.88
CA SER A 45 9.09 9.84 -13.31
C SER A 45 10.05 10.81 -12.62
N GLN A 46 9.73 12.11 -12.60
CA GLN A 46 10.56 13.12 -11.94
C GLN A 46 10.73 12.86 -10.44
N ILE A 47 9.65 12.52 -9.74
CA ILE A 47 9.71 12.18 -8.32
C ILE A 47 10.55 10.91 -8.13
N THR A 48 10.29 9.87 -8.92
CA THR A 48 11.02 8.60 -8.79
C THR A 48 12.52 8.80 -9.03
N ASP A 49 12.88 9.53 -10.08
CA ASP A 49 14.28 9.79 -10.45
C ASP A 49 15.00 10.64 -9.40
N TYR A 50 14.29 11.54 -8.70
CA TYR A 50 14.88 12.32 -7.60
C TYR A 50 15.02 11.50 -6.30
N PHE A 51 13.99 10.75 -5.90
CA PHE A 51 13.97 10.08 -4.59
C PHE A 51 14.70 8.74 -4.58
N LEU A 52 14.68 7.99 -5.69
CA LEU A 52 15.28 6.66 -5.77
C LEU A 52 16.80 6.68 -5.48
N PRO A 53 17.61 7.59 -6.06
CA PRO A 53 19.03 7.69 -5.74
C PRO A 53 19.31 8.41 -4.42
N ASN A 54 18.49 9.37 -3.97
CA ASN A 54 18.86 10.23 -2.84
C ASN A 54 18.34 9.77 -1.48
N CYS A 55 17.17 9.13 -1.43
CA CYS A 55 16.45 8.88 -0.17
C CYS A 55 15.98 7.44 -0.01
N LEU A 56 15.98 6.63 -1.08
CA LEU A 56 15.29 5.34 -1.11
C LEU A 56 16.18 4.17 -1.55
N GLN A 57 17.50 4.27 -1.37
CA GLN A 57 18.49 3.23 -1.70
C GLN A 57 18.43 1.97 -0.82
N ASN A 58 17.25 1.45 -0.48
CA ASN A 58 17.14 0.16 0.19
C ASN A 58 17.08 -0.96 -0.87
N PRO A 59 18.10 -1.84 -0.97
CA PRO A 59 18.15 -2.89 -1.98
C PRO A 59 17.05 -3.96 -1.83
N VAL A 60 16.43 -4.04 -0.65
CA VAL A 60 15.35 -4.99 -0.32
C VAL A 60 13.98 -4.47 -0.77
N ARG A 61 13.83 -3.16 -1.05
CA ARG A 61 12.55 -2.59 -1.46
C ARG A 61 12.16 -3.03 -2.87
N ARG A 62 10.90 -3.43 -3.03
CA ARG A 62 10.36 -3.96 -4.30
C ARG A 62 9.21 -3.15 -4.87
N GLY A 63 8.38 -2.56 -4.02
CA GLY A 63 7.23 -1.75 -4.43
C GLY A 63 7.67 -0.44 -5.08
N PHE A 64 7.05 -0.11 -6.23
CA PHE A 64 7.25 1.17 -6.94
C PHE A 64 8.69 1.46 -7.39
N VAL A 65 9.51 0.42 -7.60
CA VAL A 65 10.89 0.54 -8.10
C VAL A 65 10.97 0.04 -9.54
N LYS A 66 11.69 0.78 -10.40
CA LYS A 66 11.92 0.38 -11.80
C LYS A 66 12.64 -0.98 -11.85
N TRP A 67 12.20 -1.85 -12.75
CA TRP A 67 12.76 -3.20 -12.96
C TRP A 67 12.57 -4.20 -11.79
N ARG A 68 11.73 -3.89 -10.80
CA ARG A 68 11.34 -4.83 -9.74
C ARG A 68 9.85 -5.13 -9.83
N SER A 69 9.50 -6.41 -9.73
CA SER A 69 8.11 -6.89 -9.78
C SER A 69 7.77 -7.76 -8.56
N CYS A 70 6.48 -8.03 -8.36
CA CYS A 70 6.03 -8.99 -7.36
C CYS A 70 6.67 -10.38 -7.58
N SER A 71 6.76 -10.83 -8.84
CA SER A 71 7.40 -12.10 -9.19
C SER A 71 8.88 -12.13 -8.82
N SER A 72 9.59 -11.02 -9.03
CA SER A 72 10.96 -10.92 -8.54
C SER A 72 10.96 -11.07 -7.02
N CYS A 73 10.07 -10.37 -6.28
CA CYS A 73 10.01 -10.40 -4.81
C CYS A 73 9.80 -11.81 -4.28
N GLN A 74 8.90 -12.53 -4.91
CA GLN A 74 8.66 -13.92 -4.59
C GLN A 74 9.90 -14.77 -4.85
N ASN A 75 10.59 -14.58 -5.97
CA ASN A 75 11.79 -15.34 -6.31
C ASN A 75 12.92 -15.12 -5.27
N ASP A 76 13.20 -13.87 -4.91
CA ASP A 76 14.21 -13.57 -3.88
C ASP A 76 13.84 -14.19 -2.53
N ASN A 77 12.57 -14.15 -2.13
CA ASN A 77 12.11 -14.80 -0.89
C ASN A 77 12.29 -16.33 -0.96
N LEU A 78 11.96 -16.94 -2.10
CA LEU A 78 12.13 -18.38 -2.33
C LEU A 78 13.60 -18.82 -2.36
N ASN A 79 14.54 -17.92 -2.64
CA ASN A 79 15.97 -18.22 -2.54
C ASN A 79 16.51 -17.95 -1.13
N THR A 80 16.08 -16.86 -0.49
CA THR A 80 16.64 -16.40 0.79
C THR A 80 16.21 -17.31 1.95
N LEU A 81 14.96 -17.78 1.95
CA LEU A 81 14.43 -18.59 3.05
C LEU A 81 15.06 -19.99 3.12
N PRO A 82 15.16 -20.76 2.02
CA PRO A 82 15.84 -22.06 2.06
C PRO A 82 17.32 -21.93 2.39
N SER A 83 18.03 -20.93 1.85
CA SER A 83 19.44 -20.71 2.20
C SER A 83 19.64 -20.44 3.70
N ALA A 84 18.73 -19.67 4.33
CA ALA A 84 18.79 -19.48 5.78
C ALA A 84 18.55 -20.78 6.56
N VAL A 85 17.68 -21.66 6.06
CA VAL A 85 17.44 -22.99 6.65
C VAL A 85 18.65 -23.90 6.49
N ASP A 86 19.28 -23.90 5.31
CA ASP A 86 20.49 -24.67 5.01
C ASP A 86 21.67 -24.23 5.88
N ASP A 87 21.76 -22.92 6.19
CA ASP A 87 22.79 -22.33 7.06
C ASP A 87 22.49 -22.49 8.57
N GLU A 88 21.44 -23.24 8.94
CA GLU A 88 20.94 -23.41 10.31
C GLU A 88 20.60 -22.08 11.02
N ILE A 89 20.32 -21.02 10.26
CA ILE A 89 19.94 -19.71 10.77
C ILE A 89 18.43 -19.72 11.03
N PRO A 90 17.98 -19.42 12.27
CA PRO A 90 16.56 -19.33 12.56
C PRO A 90 15.93 -18.17 11.77
N ALA A 91 15.11 -18.51 10.78
CA ALA A 91 14.38 -17.56 9.94
C ALA A 91 12.90 -17.48 10.35
N THR A 92 12.34 -16.29 10.40
CA THR A 92 10.91 -16.05 10.67
C THR A 92 10.37 -15.02 9.68
N ILE A 93 9.19 -15.28 9.10
CA ILE A 93 8.55 -14.38 8.14
C ILE A 93 7.43 -13.62 8.86
N LEU A 94 7.45 -12.30 8.75
CA LEU A 94 6.39 -11.42 9.24
C LEU A 94 5.68 -10.77 8.05
N PHE A 95 4.40 -11.08 7.88
CA PHE A 95 3.54 -10.42 6.90
C PHE A 95 2.85 -9.22 7.54
N LEU A 96 3.13 -8.02 7.02
CA LEU A 96 2.52 -6.77 7.46
C LEU A 96 1.70 -6.19 6.30
N ASP A 97 0.41 -5.96 6.53
CA ASP A 97 -0.48 -5.27 5.58
C ASP A 97 -1.21 -4.12 6.30
N PRO A 98 -0.75 -2.86 6.15
CA PRO A 98 -1.40 -1.73 6.79
C PRO A 98 -2.78 -1.45 6.18
N SER A 99 -3.81 -1.45 7.04
CA SER A 99 -5.17 -1.05 6.67
C SER A 99 -5.18 0.35 6.07
N LYS A 100 -5.75 0.50 4.87
CA LYS A 100 -5.93 1.79 4.18
C LYS A 100 -4.65 2.65 4.14
N ALA A 101 -3.52 2.05 3.77
CA ALA A 101 -2.18 2.65 3.79
C ALA A 101 -2.04 4.04 3.14
N ILE A 102 -2.87 4.35 2.12
CA ILE A 102 -2.84 5.64 1.41
C ILE A 102 -3.78 6.65 2.09
N ASP A 103 -4.91 6.17 2.63
CA ASP A 103 -5.91 7.03 3.29
C ASP A 103 -5.44 7.46 4.69
N GLY A 104 -4.57 6.67 5.34
CA GLY A 104 -3.96 7.01 6.63
C GLY A 104 -2.91 8.12 6.55
N ILE A 105 -2.55 8.61 5.36
CA ILE A 105 -1.55 9.67 5.19
C ILE A 105 -2.20 11.02 5.50
N SER A 106 -1.93 11.55 6.70
CA SER A 106 -2.41 12.87 7.11
C SER A 106 -1.60 13.98 6.44
N TYR A 107 -2.25 14.80 5.61
CA TYR A 107 -1.65 15.97 4.95
C TYR A 107 -1.44 17.18 5.87
N GLN A 108 -1.88 17.08 7.13
CA GLN A 108 -1.91 18.22 8.06
C GLN A 108 -0.61 18.47 8.81
N HIS A 109 0.56 18.00 8.36
CA HIS A 109 1.79 18.42 9.02
C HIS A 109 2.18 19.83 8.53
N PRO A 110 2.01 20.90 9.35
CA PRO A 110 2.33 22.24 8.93
C PRO A 110 3.86 22.34 8.87
N SER A 111 4.38 22.57 7.67
CA SER A 111 5.80 22.71 7.36
C SER A 111 6.37 24.04 7.91
N ASN A 112 6.06 24.41 9.16
CA ASN A 112 6.49 25.68 9.77
C ASN A 112 8.03 25.84 9.90
N LYS A 113 8.81 24.85 9.47
CA LYS A 113 10.28 24.82 9.54
C LYS A 113 11.00 25.09 8.21
N SER A 114 10.32 25.10 7.06
CA SER A 114 10.96 25.27 5.75
C SER A 114 10.47 26.52 5.04
N LYS A 115 11.39 27.38 4.59
CA LYS A 115 11.08 28.58 3.78
C LYS A 115 10.73 28.24 2.32
N SER A 116 11.07 27.02 1.87
CA SER A 116 10.73 26.53 0.53
C SER A 116 9.50 25.61 0.61
N PRO A 117 8.57 25.71 -0.36
CA PRO A 117 7.37 24.89 -0.38
C PRO A 117 7.75 23.41 -0.46
N SER A 118 7.12 22.60 0.38
CA SER A 118 7.35 21.15 0.37
C SER A 118 6.87 20.54 -0.95
N LEU A 119 7.38 19.36 -1.32
CA LEU A 119 6.91 18.66 -2.52
C LEU A 119 5.39 18.45 -2.50
N ALA A 120 4.82 18.16 -1.32
CA ALA A 120 3.39 18.01 -1.14
C ALA A 120 2.62 19.31 -1.45
N GLU A 121 3.13 20.46 -1.02
CA GLU A 121 2.53 21.77 -1.32
C GLU A 121 2.62 22.12 -2.81
N GLN A 122 3.76 21.81 -3.45
CA GLN A 122 3.92 22.03 -4.89
C GLN A 122 2.94 21.16 -5.70
N LEU A 123 2.82 19.88 -5.35
CA LEU A 123 1.87 18.97 -5.97
C LEU A 123 0.41 19.38 -5.73
N LEU A 124 0.07 19.86 -4.53
CA LEU A 124 -1.26 20.38 -4.22
C LEU A 124 -1.60 21.62 -5.04
N SER A 125 -0.61 22.47 -5.36
CA SER A 125 -0.82 23.61 -6.26
C SER A 125 -1.06 23.18 -7.72
N CYS A 126 -0.41 22.10 -8.15
CA CYS A 126 -0.56 21.57 -9.51
C CYS A 126 -1.85 20.76 -9.71
N PHE A 127 -2.31 20.06 -8.67
CA PHE A 127 -3.48 19.19 -8.70
C PHE A 127 -4.43 19.45 -7.51
N PRO A 128 -4.99 20.66 -7.39
CA PRO A 128 -5.82 21.02 -6.25
C PRO A 128 -7.11 20.20 -6.18
N SER A 129 -7.72 19.86 -7.33
CA SER A 129 -8.94 19.05 -7.40
C SER A 129 -8.71 17.61 -6.92
N ASP A 130 -7.59 17.02 -7.31
CA ASP A 130 -7.36 15.57 -7.18
C ASP A 130 -6.88 15.21 -5.77
N LEU A 131 -6.15 16.12 -5.13
CA LEU A 131 -5.60 15.93 -3.79
C LEU A 131 -6.53 16.48 -2.68
N SER A 132 -7.25 17.57 -2.93
CA SER A 132 -8.23 18.13 -1.98
C SER A 132 -9.46 17.23 -1.80
N ALA A 133 -9.91 16.57 -2.88
CA ALA A 133 -11.01 15.61 -2.79
C ALA A 133 -10.64 14.40 -1.89
N ARG A 134 -9.37 14.00 -1.87
CA ARG A 134 -8.87 12.88 -1.06
C ARG A 134 -8.76 13.20 0.42
N SER A 135 -8.36 14.42 0.79
CA SER A 135 -8.31 14.83 2.20
C SER A 135 -9.71 15.03 2.80
N ARG A 136 -10.71 15.41 1.98
CA ARG A 136 -12.08 15.67 2.43
C ARG A 136 -12.86 14.40 2.79
N LEU A 137 -12.55 13.26 2.16
CA LEU A 137 -13.14 11.96 2.49
C LEU A 137 -12.83 11.51 3.93
N ILE A 138 -11.71 11.96 4.49
CA ILE A 138 -11.26 11.55 5.83
C ILE A 138 -12.03 12.28 6.95
N ASN A 139 -12.50 13.52 6.69
CA ASN A 139 -13.15 14.37 7.70
C ASN A 139 -14.69 14.24 7.74
N MET A 140 -15.30 13.32 6.99
CA MET A 140 -16.76 13.11 6.95
C MET A 140 -17.23 11.75 7.51
N THR A 141 -16.38 11.10 8.32
CA THR A 141 -16.70 9.91 9.13
C THR A 141 -16.31 10.20 10.57
#